data_AF-A0A1Q5R6J6-F1
#
_entry.id   AF-A0A1Q5R6J6-F1
#
_cell.length_a   1.000
_cell.length_b   1.000
_cell.length_c   1.000
_cell.angle_alpha   90.00
_cell.angle_beta   90.00
_cell.angle_gamma   90.00
#
_symmetry.space_group_name_H-M   'P 1'
#
loop_
_entity.id
_entity.type
_entity.pdbx_description
1 polymer ?
#
loop_
_entity_poly.entity_id
_entity_poly.type
_entity_poly.pdbx_seq_one_letter_code
_entity_poly.pdbx_strand_id
1 'polypeptide(L)' 'MIYSGFEIKSFEVGKGQWHARIQRVDQRPVVIDGMPFPMLDIGFAWSDPDAAIADAKQTIDRFPQRYGMTMPATEASA' A
#
# COMPACT_ATOMS: atom_id res chain seq x y z
N MET A 1 -8.67 -2.33 4.51
CA MET A 1 -8.38 -3.77 4.72
C MET A 1 -6.91 -3.96 5.03
N ILE A 2 -6.50 -5.05 5.69
CA ILE A 2 -5.08 -5.34 5.94
C ILE A 2 -4.56 -6.35 4.91
N TYR A 3 -3.41 -6.07 4.30
CA TYR A 3 -2.72 -6.94 3.34
C TYR A 3 -1.21 -6.88 3.55
N SER A 4 -0.56 -8.02 3.80
CA SER A 4 0.91 -8.12 3.93
C SER A 4 1.51 -7.06 4.88
N GLY A 5 0.90 -6.82 6.04
CA GLY A 5 1.38 -5.81 6.99
C GLY A 5 1.09 -4.34 6.63
N PHE A 6 0.25 -4.09 5.64
CA PHE A 6 -0.25 -2.76 5.27
C PHE A 6 -1.76 -2.65 5.46
N GLU A 7 -2.21 -1.55 6.04
CA GLU A 7 -3.58 -1.09 5.90
C GLU A 7 -3.75 -0.42 4.52
N ILE A 8 -4.71 -0.90 3.73
CA ILE A 8 -5.13 -0.33 2.44
C ILE A 8 -6.50 0.33 2.59
N LYS A 9 -6.62 1.57 2.13
CA LYS A 9 -7.89 2.31 2.03
C LYS A 9 -8.09 2.79 0.59
N SER A 10 -9.21 2.46 -0.02
CA SER A 10 -9.63 3.10 -1.28
C SER A 10 -10.36 4.41 -0.99
N PHE A 11 -10.18 5.40 -1.86
CA PHE A 11 -10.83 6.69 -1.76
C PHE A 11 -11.00 7.31 -3.15
N GLU A 12 -12.03 8.13 -3.31
CA GLU A 12 -12.36 8.77 -4.58
C GLU A 12 -11.82 10.22 -4.60
N VAL A 13 -11.12 10.60 -5.67
CA VAL A 13 -10.67 11.98 -5.92
C VAL A 13 -11.13 12.39 -7.32
N GLY A 14 -12.29 13.04 -7.37
CA GLY A 14 -12.99 13.29 -8.62
C GLY A 14 -13.89 12.13 -9.02
N LYS A 15 -14.95 12.43 -9.77
CA LYS A 15 -16.01 11.46 -10.07
C LYS A 15 -15.47 10.26 -10.87
N GLY A 16 -15.62 9.06 -10.32
CA GLY A 16 -15.18 7.81 -10.93
C GLY A 16 -13.67 7.59 -10.93
N GLN A 17 -12.92 8.35 -10.11
CA GLN A 17 -11.47 8.28 -10.04
C GLN A 17 -11.05 7.79 -8.65
N TRP A 18 -10.77 6.50 -8.57
CA TRP A 18 -10.47 5.79 -7.33
C TRP A 18 -8.98 5.59 -7.16
N HIS A 19 -8.51 5.91 -5.96
CA HIS A 19 -7.14 5.76 -5.53
C HIS A 19 -7.07 4.80 -4.36
N ALA A 20 -5.88 4.30 -4.07
CA ALA A 20 -5.62 3.54 -2.86
C ALA A 20 -4.50 4.19 -2.07
N ARG A 21 -4.67 4.17 -0.75
CA ARG A 21 -3.71 4.67 0.23
C ARG A 21 -3.24 3.49 1.06
N ILE A 22 -1.93 3.39 1.25
CA ILE A 22 -1.32 2.35 2.06
C ILE A 22 -0.54 2.94 3.22
N GLN A 23 -0.62 2.27 4.37
CA GLN A 23 0.13 2.59 5.58
C GLN A 23 0.55 1.30 6.27
N ARG A 24 1.76 1.24 6.83
CA ARG A 24 2.17 0.05 7.59
C ARG A 24 1.37 -0.08 8.87
N VAL A 25 0.93 -1.29 9.20
CA VAL A 25 0.15 -1.55 10.42
C VAL A 25 0.97 -1.33 11.69
N ASP A 26 2.30 -1.47 11.62
CA ASP A 26 3.23 -1.20 12.73
C ASP A 26 3.55 0.29 12.90
N GLN A 27 2.86 1.17 12.16
CA GLN A 27 3.01 2.63 12.16
C GLN A 27 4.41 3.15 11.82
N ARG A 28 5.34 2.28 11.39
CA ARG A 28 6.63 2.71 10.87
C ARG A 28 6.47 3.23 9.43
N PRO A 29 7.31 4.19 9.00
CA PRO A 29 7.28 4.64 7.61
C PRO A 29 7.74 3.53 6.66
N VAL A 30 7.24 3.59 5.43
CA VAL A 30 7.88 2.90 4.29
C VAL A 30 9.08 3.75 3.89
N VAL A 31 10.25 3.14 3.76
CA VAL A 31 11.45 3.85 3.29
C VAL A 31 11.66 3.52 1.83
N ILE A 32 11.60 4.53 0.96
CA ILE A 32 11.84 4.44 -0.47
C ILE A 32 13.04 5.33 -0.78
N ASP A 33 14.11 4.76 -1.35
CA ASP A 33 15.35 5.48 -1.67
C ASP A 33 15.92 6.30 -0.50
N GLY A 34 15.80 5.78 0.72
CA GLY A 34 16.24 6.43 1.95
C GLY A 34 15.27 7.48 2.52
N MET A 35 14.18 7.79 1.82
CA MET A 35 13.17 8.75 2.26
C MET A 35 12.01 8.04 2.97
N PRO A 36 11.66 8.43 4.21
CA PRO A 36 10.56 7.84 4.96
C PRO A 36 9.22 8.45 4.55
N PHE A 37 8.26 7.58 4.24
CA PHE A 37 6.88 7.93 3.96
C PHE A 37 5.97 7.29 5.02
N PRO A 38 5.30 8.08 5.88
CA PRO A 38 4.38 7.53 6.87
C PRO A 38 3.14 6.90 6.21
N MET A 39 2.83 7.33 4.99
CA MET A 39 1.68 6.92 4.21
C MET A 39 2.00 7.14 2.73
N LEU A 40 1.53 6.25 1.87
CA LEU A 40 1.72 6.33 0.42
C LEU A 40 0.37 6.29 -0.29
N ASP A 41 0.14 7.29 -1.13
CA ASP A 41 -0.99 7.29 -2.06
C ASP A 41 -0.54 6.68 -3.37
N ILE A 42 -1.20 5.60 -3.76
CA ILE A 42 -0.99 4.93 -5.04
C ILE A 42 -1.76 5.72 -6.09
N GLY A 43 -0.99 6.42 -6.94
CA GLY A 43 -1.44 7.56 -7.74
C GLY A 43 -2.22 7.25 -9.01
N PHE A 44 -2.61 6.00 -9.28
CA PHE A 44 -3.46 5.70 -10.43
C PHE A 44 -4.93 5.95 -10.07
N ALA A 45 -5.63 6.69 -10.93
CA ALA A 45 -7.07 6.90 -10.86
C ALA A 45 -7.78 5.75 -11.58
N TRP A 46 -8.20 4.75 -10.82
CA TRP A 46 -8.93 3.59 -11.30
C TRP A 46 -10.43 3.89 -11.43
N SER A 47 -11.12 3.17 -12.32
CA SER A 47 -12.56 3.36 -12.55
C SER A 47 -13.44 2.88 -11.40
N ASP A 48 -12.90 2.05 -10.50
CA ASP A 48 -13.63 1.44 -9.39
C ASP A 48 -12.70 1.23 -8.16
N PRO A 49 -13.25 1.16 -6.94
CA PRO A 49 -12.47 1.03 -5.71
C PRO A 49 -11.69 -0.29 -5.61
N ASP A 50 -12.21 -1.38 -6.19
CA ASP A 50 -11.60 -2.70 -6.06
C ASP A 50 -10.36 -2.82 -6.95
N ALA A 51 -10.38 -2.21 -8.13
CA ALA A 51 -9.22 -2.06 -9.00
C ALA A 51 -8.10 -1.26 -8.32
N ALA A 52 -8.43 -0.17 -7.61
CA ALA A 52 -7.44 0.57 -6.82
C ALA A 52 -6.83 -0.29 -5.70
N ILE A 53 -7.64 -1.11 -5.04
CA ILE A 53 -7.14 -2.06 -4.02
C ILE A 53 -6.25 -3.14 -4.65
N ALA A 54 -6.61 -3.68 -5.82
CA ALA A 54 -5.84 -4.70 -6.51
C ALA A 54 -4.46 -4.17 -6.94
N ASP A 55 -4.40 -2.96 -7.47
CA ASP A 55 -3.14 -2.28 -7.83
C ASP A 55 -2.26 -2.01 -6.60
N ALA A 56 -2.86 -1.60 -5.48
CA ALA A 56 -2.15 -1.43 -4.22
C ALA A 56 -1.52 -2.75 -3.74
N LYS A 57 -2.23 -3.88 -3.84
CA LYS A 57 -1.68 -5.20 -3.50
C LYS A 57 -0.49 -5.56 -4.38
N GLN A 58 -0.63 -5.38 -5.70
CA GLN A 58 0.48 -5.64 -6.64
C GLN A 58 1.69 -4.75 -6.36
N THR A 59 1.48 -3.51 -5.93
CA THR A 59 2.56 -2.60 -5.54
C THR A 59 3.26 -3.07 -4.27
N ILE A 60 2.50 -3.47 -3.24
CA ILE A 60 3.03 -4.03 -1.99
C ILE A 60 3.88 -5.28 -2.26
N ASP A 61 3.41 -6.18 -3.12
CA ASP A 61 4.14 -7.41 -3.49
C ASP A 61 5.50 -7.13 -4.13
N ARG A 62 5.67 -5.96 -4.75
CA ARG A 62 6.91 -5.54 -5.42
C ARG A 62 7.88 -4.78 -4.51
N PHE A 63 7.47 -4.34 -3.33
CA PHE A 63 8.35 -3.60 -2.40
C PHE A 63 9.64 -4.34 -2.01
N PRO A 64 9.62 -5.66 -1.73
CA PRO A 64 10.83 -6.40 -1.41
C PRO A 64 11.86 -6.37 -2.56
N GLN A 65 11.38 -6.39 -3.81
CA GLN A 65 12.23 -6.40 -5.00
C GLN A 65 12.76 -5.01 -5.37
N ARG A 66 11.94 -3.96 -5.17
CA ARG A 66 12.26 -2.60 -5.62
C ARG A 66 12.99 -1.75 -4.59
N TYR A 67 12.71 -1.95 -3.30
CA TYR A 67 13.18 -1.04 -2.25
C TYR A 67 14.03 -1.74 -1.18
N GLY A 68 14.42 -3.00 -1.41
CA GLY A 68 15.21 -3.78 -0.45
C GLY A 68 14.51 -3.94 0.90
N MET A 69 13.17 -3.85 0.91
CA MET A 69 12.39 -3.83 2.13
C MET A 69 12.40 -5.24 2.76
N THR A 70 13.16 -5.43 3.84
CA THR A 70 12.96 -6.56 4.73
C THR A 70 11.65 -6.31 5.48
N MET A 71 10.56 -6.81 4.91
CA MET A 71 9.29 -6.86 5.60
C MET A 71 9.50 -7.69 6.87
N PRO A 72 9.11 -7.20 8.08
CA PRO A 72 8.99 -8.11 9.20
C PRO A 72 7.99 -9.19 8.79
N ALA A 73 8.39 -10.45 8.95
CA ALA A 73 7.51 -11.58 8.67
C ALA A 73 6.19 -11.33 9.40
N THR A 74 5.08 -11.45 8.67
CA THR A 74 3.77 -11.60 9.30
C THR A 74 3.93 -12.72 10.32
N GLU A 75 3.81 -12.42 11.62
CA GLU A 75 3.42 -13.44 12.57
C GLU A 75 2.03 -13.86 12.13
N ALA A 76 1.97 -14.99 11.41
CA ALA A 76 0.75 -15.73 11.21
C ALA A 76 0.26 -16.10 12.60
N SER A 77 -0.70 -15.34 13.14
CA SER A 77 -1.42 -15.77 14.32
C SER A 77 -2.32 -16.94 13.92
N ALA A 78 -2.08 -18.04 14.63
CA ALA A 78 -2.74 -19.33 14.57
C ALA A 78 -4.22 -19.27 14.96
#